data_AF-A0A178ZVZ2-F1
#
_entry.id   AF-A0A178ZVZ2-F1
#
_cell.length_a   1.000
_cell.length_b   1.000
_cell.length_c   1.000
_cell.angle_alpha   90.00
_cell.angle_beta   90.00
_cell.angle_gamma   90.00
#
_symmetry.space_group_name_H-M   'P 1'
#
loop_
_entity.id
_entity.type
_entity.pdbx_description
1 polymer ?
#
loop_
_entity_poly.entity_id
_entity_poly.type
_entity_poly.pdbx_seq_one_letter_code
_entity_poly.pdbx_strand_id
1 'polypeptide(L)'
;MASKISGERALESYLVSFGRVDKYLRRRDFITGVGAFKSICGALKDHGGAATEYQEVNKELDAVQNIVQGAGSIPGNTSAANNEVTTVATALAAQADFCLKVVRSFTERLAQHDPTLGKSIPQGYTRGTWSKLSWALFFSSELKKVRPVIVTHTSSITLSFCHLLYLHSLASEESLIKQHEQAWISISNNFSAVTEKLDSNHAAFSSQNTSVLQSLNDLGAKMGSLVNQQLDSHDKLKQVATLLASDFSKHLAELNSNLERIVEEMQAPNTRSLSTEIGRAMDTGKQNRS
;
A
#
# COMPACT_ATOMS: atom_id res chain seq x y z
N MET A 1 -42.35 -34.43 -31.49
CA MET A 1 -41.10 -33.71 -31.17
C MET A 1 -41.17 -32.18 -31.33
N ALA A 2 -42.03 -31.63 -32.20
CA ALA A 2 -42.16 -30.17 -32.38
C ALA A 2 -42.75 -29.40 -31.17
N SER A 3 -43.50 -30.05 -30.28
CA SER A 3 -44.11 -29.41 -29.10
C SER A 3 -43.12 -29.11 -27.97
N LYS A 4 -42.01 -29.85 -27.87
CA LYS A 4 -41.02 -29.68 -26.78
C LYS A 4 -40.07 -28.50 -27.02
N ILE A 5 -39.74 -28.24 -28.30
CA ILE A 5 -38.84 -27.16 -28.73
C ILE A 5 -39.51 -25.77 -28.64
N SER A 6 -40.85 -25.72 -28.67
CA SER A 6 -41.62 -24.47 -28.50
C SER A 6 -41.64 -23.96 -27.05
N GLY A 7 -41.61 -24.87 -26.08
CA GLY A 7 -41.60 -24.53 -24.65
C GLY A 7 -40.25 -23.99 -24.16
N GLU A 8 -39.13 -24.54 -24.64
CA GLU A 8 -37.78 -24.09 -24.25
C GLU A 8 -37.45 -22.70 -24.79
N ARG A 9 -37.85 -22.38 -26.04
CA ARG A 9 -37.67 -21.02 -26.59
C ARG A 9 -38.54 -19.96 -25.91
N ALA A 10 -39.71 -20.35 -25.39
CA ALA A 10 -40.54 -19.44 -24.59
C ALA A 10 -39.92 -19.15 -23.22
N LEU A 11 -39.28 -20.14 -22.60
CA LEU A 11 -38.57 -19.99 -21.33
C LEU A 11 -37.28 -19.16 -21.49
N GLU A 12 -36.51 -19.37 -22.56
CA GLU A 12 -35.32 -18.53 -22.84
C GLU A 12 -35.69 -17.07 -23.13
N SER A 13 -36.78 -16.82 -23.86
CA SER A 13 -37.29 -15.46 -24.11
C SER A 13 -37.82 -14.78 -22.83
N TYR A 14 -38.44 -15.56 -21.93
CA TYR A 14 -38.82 -15.08 -20.59
C TYR A 14 -37.60 -14.77 -19.72
N LEU A 15 -36.56 -15.61 -19.73
CA LEU A 15 -35.36 -15.41 -18.91
C LEU A 15 -34.52 -14.23 -19.42
N VAL A 16 -34.43 -14.03 -20.73
CA VAL A 16 -33.69 -12.90 -21.34
C VAL A 16 -34.41 -11.56 -21.14
N SER A 17 -35.74 -11.54 -21.08
CA SER A 17 -36.51 -10.33 -20.76
C SER A 17 -36.48 -9.99 -19.26
N PHE A 18 -36.38 -10.98 -18.37
CA PHE A 18 -36.26 -10.76 -16.91
C PHE A 18 -34.88 -10.27 -16.47
N GLY A 19 -33.80 -10.62 -17.18
CA GLY A 19 -32.43 -10.23 -16.84
C GLY A 19 -32.14 -8.72 -16.90
N ARG A 20 -33.01 -7.89 -17.48
CA ARG A 20 -32.81 -6.42 -17.57
C ARG A 20 -33.70 -5.60 -16.63
N VAL A 21 -34.68 -6.20 -15.95
CA VAL A 21 -35.63 -5.48 -15.08
C VAL A 21 -35.26 -5.58 -13.59
N ASP A 22 -34.26 -6.40 -13.25
CA ASP A 22 -34.04 -6.95 -11.91
C ASP A 22 -33.39 -6.00 -10.88
N LYS A 23 -32.79 -4.87 -11.30
CA LYS A 23 -32.16 -3.94 -10.34
C LYS A 23 -33.11 -2.92 -9.71
N TYR A 24 -34.23 -2.60 -10.37
CA TYR A 24 -35.15 -1.56 -9.91
C TYR A 24 -36.46 -2.12 -9.33
N LEU A 25 -36.85 -3.36 -9.65
CA LEU A 25 -38.04 -3.98 -9.07
C LEU A 25 -37.84 -4.38 -7.60
N ARG A 26 -36.67 -4.89 -7.19
CA ARG A 26 -36.48 -5.41 -5.82
C ARG A 26 -36.85 -4.39 -4.73
N ARG A 27 -36.28 -3.18 -4.77
CA ARG A 27 -36.56 -2.18 -3.72
C ARG A 27 -38.01 -1.68 -3.77
N ARG A 28 -38.55 -1.47 -4.97
CA ARG A 28 -39.89 -0.91 -5.16
C ARG A 28 -40.97 -1.91 -4.73
N ASP A 29 -40.78 -3.19 -4.98
CA ASP A 29 -41.71 -4.25 -4.60
C ASP A 29 -41.71 -4.47 -3.09
N PHE A 30 -40.53 -4.44 -2.44
CA PHE A 30 -40.45 -4.48 -0.98
C PHE A 30 -41.06 -3.24 -0.32
N ILE A 31 -40.81 -2.03 -0.84
CA ILE A 31 -41.40 -0.79 -0.32
C ILE A 31 -42.94 -0.81 -0.48
N THR A 32 -43.44 -1.26 -1.63
CA THR A 32 -44.87 -1.39 -1.88
C THR A 32 -45.49 -2.46 -0.98
N GLY A 33 -44.80 -3.56 -0.75
CA GLY A 33 -45.21 -4.63 0.17
C GLY A 33 -45.28 -4.15 1.62
N VAL A 34 -44.29 -3.41 2.10
CA VAL A 34 -44.27 -2.77 3.43
C VAL A 34 -45.45 -1.81 3.61
N GLY A 35 -45.75 -1.00 2.60
CA GLY A 35 -46.93 -0.13 2.61
C GLY A 35 -48.25 -0.91 2.72
N ALA A 36 -48.35 -2.03 2.01
CA ALA A 36 -49.52 -2.91 2.08
C ALA A 36 -49.66 -3.59 3.44
N PHE A 37 -48.56 -4.10 4.04
CA PHE A 37 -48.58 -4.66 5.40
C PHE A 37 -49.05 -3.62 6.42
N LYS A 38 -48.49 -2.41 6.38
CA LYS A 38 -48.87 -1.33 7.29
C LYS A 38 -50.34 -0.94 7.17
N SER A 39 -50.86 -0.88 5.94
CA SER A 39 -52.28 -0.58 5.70
C SER A 39 -53.19 -1.66 6.27
N ILE A 40 -52.82 -2.92 6.12
CA ILE A 40 -53.64 -4.04 6.60
C ILE A 40 -53.53 -4.19 8.13
N CYS A 41 -52.34 -4.05 8.71
CA CYS A 41 -52.18 -3.99 10.17
C CYS A 41 -53.03 -2.85 10.78
N GLY A 42 -53.15 -1.71 10.07
CA GLY A 42 -54.06 -0.62 10.45
C GLY A 42 -55.52 -1.06 10.44
N ALA A 43 -56.01 -1.61 9.33
CA ALA A 43 -57.39 -2.11 9.21
C ALA A 43 -57.71 -3.17 10.28
N LEU A 44 -56.78 -4.10 10.54
CA LEU A 44 -56.95 -5.13 11.58
C LEU A 44 -57.05 -4.52 12.99
N LYS A 45 -56.25 -3.48 13.29
CA LYS A 45 -56.33 -2.74 14.58
C LYS A 45 -57.68 -2.04 14.75
N ASP A 46 -58.20 -1.45 13.67
CA ASP A 46 -59.47 -0.70 13.69
C ASP A 46 -60.71 -1.62 13.85
N HIS A 47 -60.60 -2.91 13.53
CA HIS A 47 -61.72 -3.86 13.54
C HIS A 47 -61.69 -4.89 14.67
N GLY A 48 -60.50 -5.36 15.08
CA GLY A 48 -60.36 -6.43 16.08
C GLY A 48 -60.17 -5.96 17.51
N GLY A 49 -59.74 -4.70 17.72
CA GLY A 49 -59.45 -4.16 19.05
C GLY A 49 -58.45 -5.04 19.83
N ALA A 50 -58.75 -5.34 21.10
CA ALA A 50 -57.88 -6.06 22.03
C ALA A 50 -57.99 -7.60 21.97
N ALA A 51 -58.67 -8.18 20.97
CA ALA A 51 -58.76 -9.64 20.85
C ALA A 51 -57.38 -10.26 20.63
N THR A 52 -57.04 -11.27 21.44
CA THR A 52 -55.73 -11.94 21.49
C THR A 52 -55.28 -12.44 20.12
N GLU A 53 -56.18 -13.05 19.35
CA GLU A 53 -55.91 -13.64 18.06
C GLU A 53 -55.56 -12.58 16.99
N TYR A 54 -56.11 -11.37 17.12
CA TYR A 54 -55.75 -10.24 16.24
C TYR A 54 -54.36 -9.68 16.58
N GLN A 55 -54.03 -9.61 17.87
CA GLN A 55 -52.71 -9.16 18.29
C GLN A 55 -51.62 -10.11 17.82
N GLU A 56 -51.87 -11.41 17.82
CA GLU A 56 -50.94 -12.42 17.33
C GLU A 56 -50.71 -12.30 15.81
N VAL A 57 -51.78 -12.19 15.02
CA VAL A 57 -51.65 -11.98 13.56
C VAL A 57 -50.96 -10.66 13.25
N ASN A 58 -51.26 -9.57 13.96
CA ASN A 58 -50.54 -8.30 13.78
C ASN A 58 -49.05 -8.43 14.11
N LYS A 59 -48.67 -9.16 15.16
CA LYS A 59 -47.26 -9.41 15.49
C LYS A 59 -46.55 -10.19 14.37
N GLU A 60 -47.21 -11.20 13.80
CA GLU A 60 -46.68 -11.97 12.68
C GLU A 60 -46.48 -11.09 11.43
N LEU A 61 -47.45 -10.22 11.12
CA LEU A 61 -47.37 -9.29 9.98
C LEU A 61 -46.30 -8.20 10.19
N ASP A 62 -46.18 -7.65 11.40
CA ASP A 62 -45.12 -6.71 11.76
C ASP A 62 -43.72 -7.37 11.64
N ALA A 63 -43.60 -8.65 12.04
CA ALA A 63 -42.36 -9.40 11.85
C ALA A 63 -42.00 -9.59 10.37
N VAL A 64 -42.97 -9.96 9.52
CA VAL A 64 -42.75 -10.05 8.07
C VAL A 64 -42.34 -8.71 7.48
N GLN A 65 -43.00 -7.62 7.89
CA GLN A 65 -42.66 -6.27 7.43
C GLN A 65 -41.20 -5.92 7.77
N ASN A 66 -40.77 -6.18 9.00
CA ASN A 66 -39.40 -5.91 9.45
C ASN A 66 -38.37 -6.73 8.66
N ILE A 67 -38.66 -8.01 8.40
CA ILE A 67 -37.80 -8.89 7.60
C ILE A 67 -37.68 -8.39 6.16
N VAL A 68 -38.81 -8.03 5.55
CA VAL A 68 -38.85 -7.50 4.17
C VAL A 68 -38.08 -6.17 4.06
N GLN A 69 -38.21 -5.29 5.06
CA GLN A 69 -37.45 -4.04 5.11
C GLN A 69 -35.94 -4.28 5.30
N GLY A 70 -35.57 -5.24 6.14
CA GLY A 70 -34.19 -5.69 6.32
C GLY A 70 -33.59 -6.21 5.02
N ALA A 71 -34.33 -7.07 4.30
CA ALA A 71 -33.90 -7.63 3.02
C ALA A 71 -33.69 -6.55 1.94
N GLY A 72 -34.58 -5.55 1.87
CA GLY A 72 -34.43 -4.41 0.95
C GLY A 72 -33.25 -3.46 1.27
N SER A 73 -32.66 -3.59 2.45
CA SER A 73 -31.50 -2.83 2.91
C SER A 73 -30.17 -3.54 2.65
N ILE A 74 -30.20 -4.84 2.32
CA ILE A 74 -29.00 -5.60 1.95
C ILE A 74 -28.44 -5.04 0.63
N PRO A 75 -27.19 -4.56 0.60
CA PRO A 75 -26.62 -3.96 -0.60
C PRO A 75 -26.58 -4.97 -1.75
N GLY A 76 -27.22 -4.66 -2.88
CA GLY A 76 -27.23 -5.52 -4.08
C GLY A 76 -25.91 -5.52 -4.88
N ASN A 77 -24.85 -4.97 -4.30
CA ASN A 77 -23.54 -4.74 -4.91
C ASN A 77 -22.41 -5.52 -4.21
N THR A 78 -22.71 -6.51 -3.38
CA THR A 78 -21.70 -7.51 -3.04
C THR A 78 -21.20 -8.14 -4.34
N SER A 79 -19.88 -8.10 -4.54
CA SER A 79 -19.16 -8.41 -5.80
C SER A 79 -19.36 -9.84 -6.32
N ALA A 80 -20.20 -10.63 -5.66
CA ALA A 80 -20.76 -11.88 -6.13
C ALA A 80 -22.28 -11.77 -6.01
N ALA A 81 -22.95 -11.27 -7.06
CA ALA A 81 -24.33 -11.63 -7.32
C ALA A 81 -24.36 -13.13 -7.66
N ASN A 82 -24.09 -13.97 -6.66
CA ASN A 82 -24.26 -15.41 -6.79
C ASN A 82 -25.71 -15.62 -7.22
N ASN A 83 -25.91 -16.44 -8.26
CA ASN A 83 -27.24 -16.85 -8.70
C ASN A 83 -28.10 -17.31 -7.50
N GLU A 84 -27.46 -17.90 -6.49
CA GLU A 84 -28.06 -18.31 -5.23
C GLU A 84 -28.61 -17.14 -4.39
N VAL A 85 -27.84 -16.07 -4.15
CA VAL A 85 -28.31 -14.87 -3.42
C VAL A 85 -29.52 -14.25 -4.12
N THR A 86 -29.46 -14.17 -5.46
CA THR A 86 -30.59 -13.70 -6.28
C THR A 86 -31.79 -14.63 -6.16
N THR A 87 -31.58 -15.94 -6.23
CA THR A 87 -32.66 -16.94 -6.13
C THR A 87 -33.36 -16.86 -4.77
N VAL A 88 -32.59 -16.76 -3.69
CA VAL A 88 -33.10 -16.65 -2.32
C VAL A 88 -33.85 -15.33 -2.10
N ALA A 89 -33.31 -14.21 -2.60
CA ALA A 89 -33.98 -12.91 -2.52
C ALA A 89 -35.30 -12.89 -3.29
N THR A 90 -35.34 -13.51 -4.48
CA THR A 90 -36.57 -13.63 -5.28
C THR A 90 -37.60 -14.54 -4.61
N ALA A 91 -37.16 -15.67 -4.03
CA ALA A 91 -38.03 -16.55 -3.26
C ALA A 91 -38.64 -15.84 -2.04
N LEU A 92 -37.82 -15.05 -1.32
CA LEU A 92 -38.27 -14.22 -0.20
C LEU A 92 -39.33 -13.19 -0.63
N ALA A 93 -39.10 -12.50 -1.75
CA ALA A 93 -40.05 -11.54 -2.30
C ALA A 93 -41.38 -12.20 -2.71
N ALA A 94 -41.31 -13.34 -3.39
CA ALA A 94 -42.49 -14.11 -3.79
C ALA A 94 -43.29 -14.58 -2.56
N GLN A 95 -42.62 -14.98 -1.48
CA GLN A 95 -43.28 -15.45 -0.28
C GLN A 95 -43.91 -14.31 0.54
N ALA A 96 -43.26 -13.14 0.57
CA ALA A 96 -43.84 -11.92 1.12
C ALA A 96 -45.09 -11.48 0.35
N ASP A 97 -45.05 -11.51 -0.99
CA ASP A 97 -46.21 -11.20 -1.85
C ASP A 97 -47.37 -12.18 -1.63
N PHE A 98 -47.07 -13.47 -1.45
CA PHE A 98 -48.08 -14.46 -1.11
C PHE A 98 -48.74 -14.16 0.25
N CYS A 99 -47.93 -13.84 1.28
CA CYS A 99 -48.45 -13.48 2.59
C CYS A 99 -49.39 -12.25 2.50
N LEU A 100 -48.99 -11.22 1.73
CA LEU A 100 -49.83 -10.06 1.45
C LEU A 100 -51.14 -10.42 0.75
N LYS A 101 -51.13 -11.31 -0.23
CA LYS A 101 -52.34 -11.76 -0.94
C LYS A 101 -53.32 -12.47 -0.02
N VAL A 102 -52.83 -13.37 0.83
CA VAL A 102 -53.65 -14.09 1.83
C VAL A 102 -54.32 -13.10 2.77
N VAL A 103 -53.54 -12.14 3.26
CA VAL A 103 -54.00 -11.14 4.22
C VAL A 103 -54.97 -10.15 3.57
N ARG A 104 -54.72 -9.72 2.33
CA ARG A 104 -55.64 -8.86 1.55
C ARG A 104 -56.98 -9.56 1.30
N SER A 105 -56.95 -10.83 0.87
CA SER A 105 -58.15 -11.64 0.67
C SER A 105 -58.96 -11.81 1.96
N PHE A 106 -58.29 -11.91 3.12
CA PHE A 106 -58.96 -11.91 4.41
C PHE A 106 -59.63 -10.55 4.69
N THR A 107 -58.93 -9.43 4.49
CA THR A 107 -59.52 -8.09 4.69
C THR A 107 -60.66 -7.75 3.75
N GLU A 108 -60.62 -8.21 2.50
CA GLU A 108 -61.71 -8.03 1.54
C GLU A 108 -62.95 -8.82 1.95
N ARG A 109 -62.79 -10.03 2.46
CA ARG A 109 -63.89 -10.82 3.05
C ARG A 109 -64.45 -10.15 4.30
N LEU A 110 -63.59 -9.58 5.14
CA LEU A 110 -64.02 -8.76 6.28
C LEU A 110 -64.88 -7.58 5.81
N ALA A 111 -64.46 -6.88 4.76
CA ALA A 111 -65.18 -5.75 4.16
C ALA A 111 -66.60 -6.11 3.68
N GLN A 112 -66.82 -7.32 3.20
CA GLN A 112 -68.12 -7.78 2.71
C GLN A 112 -69.14 -8.03 3.83
N HIS A 113 -68.68 -8.34 5.04
CA HIS A 113 -69.55 -8.65 6.18
C HIS A 113 -70.02 -7.43 6.96
N ASP A 114 -69.46 -6.25 6.71
CA ASP A 114 -69.95 -5.00 7.28
C ASP A 114 -69.84 -3.84 6.26
N PRO A 115 -70.93 -3.51 5.53
CA PRO A 115 -70.94 -2.40 4.58
C PRO A 115 -70.80 -1.01 5.24
N THR A 116 -70.73 -0.93 6.58
CA THR A 116 -70.40 0.31 7.31
C THR A 116 -68.89 0.52 7.51
N LEU A 117 -68.04 -0.40 7.00
CA LEU A 117 -66.56 -0.40 7.06
C LEU A 117 -65.82 0.76 6.36
N GLY A 118 -66.45 1.93 6.23
CA GLY A 118 -65.83 3.14 5.68
C GLY A 118 -66.60 4.43 5.94
N LYS A 119 -67.76 4.37 6.61
CA LYS A 119 -68.52 5.56 6.99
C LYS A 119 -68.30 5.81 8.48
N SER A 120 -67.70 6.95 8.80
CA SER A 120 -67.60 7.46 10.17
C SER A 120 -69.02 7.69 10.70
N ILE A 121 -69.58 6.67 11.37
CA ILE A 121 -70.91 6.73 12.00
C ILE A 121 -70.70 7.04 13.50
N PRO A 122 -71.55 7.87 14.12
CA PRO A 122 -71.35 8.34 15.50
C PRO A 122 -71.21 7.19 16.49
N GLN A 123 -70.24 7.31 17.40
CA GLN A 123 -69.97 6.34 18.45
C GLN A 123 -71.18 6.19 19.40
N GLY A 124 -71.73 4.99 19.47
CA GLY A 124 -72.81 4.62 20.39
C GLY A 124 -72.63 3.21 20.94
N TYR A 125 -73.14 2.98 22.15
CA TYR A 125 -73.03 1.77 22.97
C TYR A 125 -73.46 0.46 22.26
N THR A 126 -74.28 0.57 21.21
CA THR A 126 -74.80 -0.55 20.40
C THR A 126 -73.81 -1.13 19.40
N ARG A 127 -72.77 -0.38 18.98
CA ARG A 127 -71.69 -0.89 18.10
C ARG A 127 -70.86 -1.96 18.81
N GLY A 128 -70.64 -1.83 20.12
CA GLY A 128 -69.78 -2.72 20.88
C GLY A 128 -70.31 -4.16 20.97
N THR A 129 -71.62 -4.35 21.10
CA THR A 129 -72.21 -5.69 21.29
C THR A 129 -72.46 -6.41 19.97
N TRP A 130 -72.94 -5.70 18.95
CA TRP A 130 -73.18 -6.27 17.62
C TRP A 130 -71.85 -6.61 16.91
N SER A 131 -70.84 -5.74 17.05
CA SER A 131 -69.50 -6.00 16.54
C SER A 131 -68.82 -7.16 17.25
N LYS A 132 -69.07 -7.41 18.54
CA LYS A 132 -68.55 -8.59 19.26
C LYS A 132 -69.24 -9.88 18.84
N LEU A 133 -70.54 -9.85 18.59
CA LEU A 133 -71.30 -11.02 18.15
C LEU A 133 -70.98 -11.39 16.70
N SER A 134 -70.90 -10.41 15.79
CA SER A 134 -70.43 -10.67 14.42
C SER A 134 -68.99 -11.18 14.42
N TRP A 135 -68.17 -10.72 15.36
CA TRP A 135 -66.81 -11.20 15.55
C TRP A 135 -66.74 -12.65 16.02
N ALA A 136 -67.51 -13.01 17.04
CA ALA A 136 -67.55 -14.38 17.54
C ALA A 136 -68.10 -15.37 16.50
N LEU A 137 -69.12 -14.95 15.72
CA LEU A 137 -69.81 -15.82 14.78
C LEU A 137 -69.10 -15.95 13.43
N PHE A 138 -68.58 -14.85 12.88
CA PHE A 138 -68.05 -14.82 11.50
C PHE A 138 -66.54 -14.60 11.44
N PHE A 139 -65.97 -13.72 12.27
CA PHE A 139 -64.56 -13.34 12.15
C PHE A 139 -63.59 -14.29 12.86
N SER A 140 -63.96 -14.83 14.03
CA SER A 140 -63.13 -15.79 14.77
C SER A 140 -62.90 -17.08 14.00
N SER A 141 -63.91 -17.58 13.30
CA SER A 141 -63.83 -18.83 12.52
C SER A 141 -62.96 -18.67 11.26
N GLU A 142 -63.07 -17.54 10.55
CA GLU A 142 -62.22 -17.23 9.39
C GLU A 142 -60.77 -16.95 9.80
N LEU A 143 -60.55 -16.23 10.90
CA LEU A 143 -59.20 -15.95 11.40
C LEU A 143 -58.46 -17.24 11.79
N LYS A 144 -59.16 -18.21 12.38
CA LYS A 144 -58.61 -19.54 12.70
C LYS A 144 -58.15 -20.33 11.47
N LYS A 145 -58.74 -20.08 10.29
CA LYS A 145 -58.32 -20.72 9.03
C LYS A 145 -57.12 -20.02 8.40
N VAL A 146 -57.06 -18.70 8.51
CA VAL A 146 -56.03 -17.87 7.86
C VAL A 146 -54.73 -17.84 8.68
N ARG A 147 -54.82 -17.85 10.02
CA ARG A 147 -53.66 -17.76 10.90
C ARG A 147 -52.59 -18.84 10.66
N PRO A 148 -52.90 -20.15 10.56
CA PRO A 148 -51.88 -21.17 10.30
C PRO A 148 -51.10 -20.92 8.99
N VAL A 149 -51.77 -20.36 7.99
CA VAL A 149 -51.15 -19.98 6.71
C VAL A 149 -50.19 -18.82 6.93
N ILE A 150 -50.61 -17.75 7.61
CA ILE A 150 -49.74 -16.60 7.93
C ILE A 150 -48.51 -17.03 8.74
N VAL A 151 -48.70 -17.84 9.79
CA VAL A 151 -47.60 -18.38 10.61
C VAL A 151 -46.60 -19.16 9.76
N THR A 152 -47.08 -20.05 8.90
CA THR A 152 -46.23 -20.88 8.05
C THR A 152 -45.41 -20.02 7.09
N HIS A 153 -46.04 -19.09 6.40
CA HIS A 153 -45.34 -18.21 5.46
C HIS A 153 -44.38 -17.26 6.17
N THR A 154 -44.73 -16.74 7.35
CA THR A 154 -43.83 -15.93 8.18
C THR A 154 -42.59 -16.72 8.59
N SER A 155 -42.76 -17.98 8.96
CA SER A 155 -41.66 -18.87 9.35
C SER A 155 -40.71 -19.14 8.18
N SER A 156 -41.25 -19.41 6.99
CA SER A 156 -40.46 -19.58 5.78
C SER A 156 -39.74 -18.29 5.35
N ILE A 157 -40.41 -17.13 5.40
CA ILE A 157 -39.80 -15.81 5.13
C ILE A 157 -38.63 -15.58 6.08
N THR A 158 -38.80 -15.88 7.37
CA THR A 158 -37.74 -15.77 8.38
C THR A 158 -36.55 -16.67 8.02
N LEU A 159 -36.80 -17.92 7.66
CA LEU A 159 -35.74 -18.87 7.30
C LEU A 159 -35.00 -18.43 6.03
N SER A 160 -35.72 -17.99 5.00
CA SER A 160 -35.11 -17.45 3.77
C SER A 160 -34.28 -16.20 4.03
N PHE A 161 -34.72 -15.32 4.93
CA PHE A 161 -33.96 -14.14 5.32
C PHE A 161 -32.69 -14.50 6.11
N CYS A 162 -32.77 -15.43 7.07
CA CYS A 162 -31.58 -15.96 7.76
C CYS A 162 -30.58 -16.57 6.78
N HIS A 163 -31.06 -17.31 5.79
CA HIS A 163 -30.22 -17.88 4.75
C HIS A 163 -29.58 -16.81 3.86
N LEU A 164 -30.32 -15.75 3.52
CA LEU A 164 -29.79 -14.60 2.79
C LEU A 164 -28.68 -13.88 3.57
N LEU A 165 -28.86 -13.69 4.88
CA LEU A 165 -27.83 -13.11 5.76
C LEU A 165 -26.59 -14.01 5.84
N TYR A 166 -26.78 -15.33 5.92
CA TYR A 166 -25.68 -16.30 5.92
C TYR A 166 -24.85 -16.24 4.63
N LEU A 167 -25.51 -16.26 3.46
CA LEU A 167 -24.84 -16.14 2.17
C LEU A 167 -24.08 -14.81 2.04
N HIS A 168 -24.65 -13.72 2.53
CA HIS A 168 -23.97 -12.43 2.56
C HIS A 168 -22.73 -12.45 3.47
N SER A 169 -22.81 -13.11 4.63
CA SER A 169 -21.66 -13.29 5.54
C SER A 169 -20.52 -14.03 4.86
N LEU A 170 -20.80 -15.17 4.21
CA LEU A 170 -19.80 -15.95 3.47
C LEU A 170 -19.13 -15.13 2.36
N ALA A 171 -19.92 -14.39 1.58
CA ALA A 171 -19.39 -13.53 0.52
C ALA A 171 -18.50 -12.42 1.08
N SER A 172 -18.83 -11.89 2.26
CA SER A 172 -18.01 -10.87 2.92
C SER A 172 -16.67 -11.44 3.39
N GLU A 173 -16.65 -12.65 3.96
CA GLU A 173 -15.41 -13.33 4.37
C GLU A 173 -14.50 -13.61 3.17
N GLU A 174 -15.05 -14.09 2.05
CA GLU A 174 -14.28 -14.33 0.83
C GLU A 174 -13.63 -13.04 0.30
N SER A 175 -14.36 -11.91 0.37
CA SER A 175 -13.84 -10.61 -0.05
C SER A 175 -12.68 -10.13 0.84
N LEU A 176 -12.77 -10.36 2.16
CA LEU A 176 -11.71 -10.02 3.10
C LEU A 176 -10.46 -10.88 2.87
N ILE A 177 -10.63 -12.17 2.59
CA ILE A 177 -9.52 -13.07 2.25
C ILE A 177 -8.80 -12.58 1.00
N LYS A 178 -9.55 -12.23 -0.07
CA LYS A 178 -8.95 -11.70 -1.31
C LYS A 178 -8.22 -10.38 -1.09
N GLN A 179 -8.78 -9.49 -0.29
CA GLN A 179 -8.14 -8.22 0.05
C GLN A 179 -6.83 -8.44 0.82
N HIS A 180 -6.84 -9.37 1.77
CA HIS A 180 -5.66 -9.74 2.54
C HIS A 180 -4.58 -10.38 1.64
N GLU A 181 -4.95 -11.26 0.71
CA GLU A 181 -4.03 -11.85 -0.26
C GLU A 181 -3.38 -10.78 -1.15
N GLN A 182 -4.16 -9.83 -1.65
CA GLN A 182 -3.63 -8.69 -2.43
C GLN A 182 -2.67 -7.83 -1.61
N ALA A 183 -2.98 -7.58 -0.33
CA ALA A 183 -2.09 -6.86 0.57
C ALA A 183 -0.76 -7.62 0.77
N TRP A 184 -0.81 -8.95 0.96
CA TRP A 184 0.40 -9.78 1.07
C TRP A 184 1.28 -9.73 -0.17
N ILE A 185 0.68 -9.82 -1.36
CA ILE A 185 1.42 -9.72 -2.63
C ILE A 185 2.10 -8.35 -2.74
N SER A 186 1.39 -7.27 -2.40
CA SER A 186 1.95 -5.91 -2.41
C SER A 186 3.11 -5.76 -1.43
N ILE A 187 2.95 -6.26 -0.19
CA ILE A 187 4.00 -6.25 0.82
C ILE A 187 5.23 -7.02 0.33
N SER A 188 5.05 -8.22 -0.22
CA SER A 188 6.13 -9.05 -0.75
C SER A 188 6.91 -8.33 -1.86
N ASN A 189 6.22 -7.75 -2.83
CA ASN A 189 6.85 -7.00 -3.92
C ASN A 189 7.65 -5.79 -3.41
N ASN A 190 7.13 -5.08 -2.40
CA ASN A 190 7.84 -3.97 -1.78
C ASN A 190 9.10 -4.44 -1.05
N PHE A 191 9.04 -5.56 -0.32
CA PHE A 191 10.22 -6.16 0.30
C PHE A 191 11.28 -6.55 -0.74
N SER A 192 10.90 -7.22 -1.82
CA SER A 192 11.81 -7.56 -2.92
C SER A 192 12.48 -6.31 -3.51
N ALA A 193 11.72 -5.24 -3.76
CA ALA A 193 12.27 -3.99 -4.27
C ALA A 193 13.23 -3.29 -3.29
N VAL A 194 12.97 -3.37 -1.98
CA VAL A 194 13.87 -2.84 -0.95
C VAL A 194 15.16 -3.65 -0.90
N THR A 195 15.08 -4.98 -0.96
CA THR A 195 16.26 -5.86 -0.99
C THR A 195 17.13 -5.57 -2.23
N GLU A 196 16.52 -5.45 -3.40
CA GLU A 196 17.25 -5.12 -4.64
C GLU A 196 17.97 -3.77 -4.55
N LYS A 197 17.32 -2.75 -3.99
CA LYS A 197 17.95 -1.45 -3.74
C LYS A 197 19.10 -1.55 -2.73
N LEU A 198 18.96 -2.37 -1.70
CA LEU A 198 20.01 -2.58 -0.70
C LEU A 198 21.24 -3.25 -1.33
N ASP A 199 21.03 -4.28 -2.15
CA ASP A 199 22.10 -4.98 -2.87
C ASP A 199 22.81 -4.05 -3.86
N SER A 200 22.05 -3.25 -4.62
CA SER A 200 22.60 -2.24 -5.53
C SER A 200 23.45 -1.21 -4.80
N ASN A 201 22.97 -0.70 -3.65
CA ASN A 201 23.72 0.23 -2.82
C ASN A 201 24.99 -0.41 -2.25
N HIS A 202 24.93 -1.67 -1.83
CA HIS A 202 26.10 -2.40 -1.33
C HIS A 202 27.16 -2.57 -2.42
N ALA A 203 26.74 -2.93 -3.64
CA ALA A 203 27.63 -3.04 -4.80
C ALA A 203 28.27 -1.68 -5.15
N ALA A 204 27.49 -0.60 -5.15
CA ALA A 204 27.98 0.76 -5.39
C ALA A 204 29.02 1.19 -4.33
N PHE A 205 28.73 0.94 -3.05
CA PHE A 205 29.63 1.25 -1.94
C PHE A 205 30.94 0.44 -2.02
N SER A 206 30.86 -0.85 -2.33
CA SER A 206 32.05 -1.71 -2.52
C SER A 206 32.92 -1.24 -3.69
N SER A 207 32.29 -0.86 -4.80
CA SER A 207 32.98 -0.28 -5.96
C SER A 207 33.69 1.03 -5.59
N GLN A 208 33.00 1.91 -4.86
CA GLN A 208 33.57 3.18 -4.38
C GLN A 208 34.79 2.95 -3.47
N ASN A 209 34.69 2.04 -2.50
CA ASN A 209 35.82 1.71 -1.61
C ASN A 209 37.01 1.16 -2.39
N THR A 210 36.77 0.30 -3.39
CA THR A 210 37.83 -0.24 -4.24
C THR A 210 38.54 0.87 -5.01
N SER A 211 37.80 1.85 -5.54
CA SER A 211 38.35 3.02 -6.24
C SER A 211 39.18 3.91 -5.31
N VAL A 212 38.74 4.14 -4.07
CA VAL A 212 39.51 4.91 -3.07
C VAL A 212 40.81 4.18 -2.72
N LEU A 213 40.76 2.87 -2.50
CA LEU A 213 41.96 2.07 -2.20
C LEU A 213 42.96 2.09 -3.36
N GLN A 214 42.49 2.00 -4.61
CA GLN A 214 43.34 2.13 -5.79
C GLN A 214 44.00 3.53 -5.85
N SER A 215 43.21 4.58 -5.62
CA SER A 215 43.72 5.96 -5.61
C SER A 215 44.78 6.19 -4.52
N LEU A 216 44.59 5.60 -3.34
CA LEU A 216 45.58 5.64 -2.25
C LEU A 216 46.85 4.86 -2.59
N ASN A 217 46.72 3.71 -3.25
CA ASN A 217 47.87 2.93 -3.69
C ASN A 217 48.70 3.68 -4.75
N ASP A 218 48.02 4.32 -5.72
CA ASP A 218 48.66 5.15 -6.74
C ASP A 218 49.37 6.37 -6.13
N LEU A 219 48.74 7.01 -5.14
CA LEU A 219 49.36 8.10 -4.38
C LEU A 219 50.60 7.59 -3.63
N GLY A 220 50.52 6.42 -2.99
CA GLY A 220 51.64 5.76 -2.33
C GLY A 220 52.81 5.52 -3.29
N ALA A 221 52.53 4.97 -4.48
CA ALA A 221 53.53 4.74 -5.52
C ALA A 221 54.18 6.05 -5.99
N LYS A 222 53.38 7.11 -6.17
CA LYS A 222 53.88 8.43 -6.57
C LYS A 222 54.71 9.12 -5.48
N MET A 223 54.33 8.98 -4.21
CA MET A 223 55.14 9.46 -3.09
C MET A 223 56.47 8.69 -3.01
N GLY A 224 56.43 7.37 -3.18
CA GLY A 224 57.64 6.55 -3.21
C GLY A 224 58.62 6.95 -4.32
N SER A 225 58.12 7.22 -5.54
CA SER A 225 58.97 7.68 -6.63
C SER A 225 59.54 9.09 -6.39
N LEU A 226 58.75 9.99 -5.79
CA LEU A 226 59.22 11.34 -5.43
C LEU A 226 60.32 11.28 -4.35
N VAL A 227 60.16 10.43 -3.34
CA VAL A 227 61.19 10.22 -2.30
C VAL A 227 62.47 9.65 -2.91
N ASN A 228 62.36 8.66 -3.80
CA ASN A 228 63.52 8.11 -4.50
C ASN A 228 64.21 9.15 -5.39
N GLN A 229 63.44 10.01 -6.07
CA GLN A 229 63.99 11.11 -6.85
C GLN A 229 64.72 12.13 -5.97
N GLN A 230 64.17 12.45 -4.79
CA GLN A 230 64.81 13.33 -3.82
C GLN A 230 66.11 12.72 -3.29
N LEU A 231 66.12 11.42 -2.96
CA LEU A 231 67.33 10.70 -2.53
C LEU A 231 68.42 10.74 -3.61
N ASP A 232 68.09 10.45 -4.87
CA ASP A 232 69.04 10.54 -5.99
C ASP A 232 69.58 11.96 -6.16
N SER A 233 68.72 12.98 -6.03
CA SER A 233 69.17 14.38 -6.11
C SER A 233 70.11 14.76 -4.96
N HIS A 234 69.85 14.24 -3.75
CA HIS A 234 70.69 14.47 -2.58
C HIS A 234 72.05 13.76 -2.73
N ASP A 235 72.08 12.54 -3.24
CA ASP A 235 73.32 11.81 -3.52
C ASP A 235 74.17 12.52 -4.58
N LYS A 236 73.53 13.05 -5.64
CA LYS A 236 74.21 13.89 -6.63
C LYS A 236 74.81 15.15 -6.00
N LEU A 237 74.07 15.86 -5.14
CA LEU A 237 74.60 17.03 -4.42
C LEU A 237 75.79 16.66 -3.53
N LYS A 238 75.73 15.52 -2.84
CA LYS A 238 76.83 15.01 -2.02
C LYS A 238 78.08 14.72 -2.86
N GLN A 239 77.92 14.15 -4.05
CA GLN A 239 79.03 13.93 -4.99
C GLN A 239 79.67 15.25 -5.42
N VAL A 240 78.87 16.26 -5.79
CA VAL A 240 79.38 17.61 -6.14
C VAL A 240 80.14 18.24 -4.97
N ALA A 241 79.60 18.18 -3.76
CA ALA A 241 80.27 18.69 -2.57
C ALA A 241 81.61 17.99 -2.29
N THR A 242 81.67 16.67 -2.52
CA THR A 242 82.90 15.89 -2.35
C THR A 242 83.95 16.27 -3.40
N LEU A 243 83.54 16.46 -4.66
CA LEU A 243 84.43 16.92 -5.73
C LEU A 243 84.98 18.33 -5.44
N LEU A 244 84.12 19.26 -5.03
CA LEU A 244 84.54 20.61 -4.64
C LEU A 244 85.53 20.58 -3.47
N ALA A 245 85.26 19.78 -2.43
CA ALA A 245 86.18 19.64 -1.30
C ALA A 245 87.55 19.08 -1.73
N SER A 246 87.57 18.11 -2.64
CA SER A 246 88.80 17.57 -3.23
C SER A 246 89.57 18.62 -4.02
N ASP A 247 88.89 19.39 -4.87
CA ASP A 247 89.51 20.46 -5.67
C ASP A 247 90.09 21.59 -4.78
N PHE A 248 89.36 22.01 -3.75
CA PHE A 248 89.87 22.98 -2.77
C PHE A 248 91.11 22.45 -2.04
N SER A 249 91.08 21.20 -1.59
CA SER A 249 92.24 20.57 -0.92
C SER A 249 93.47 20.54 -1.85
N LYS A 250 93.27 20.18 -3.12
CA LYS A 250 94.33 20.20 -4.13
C LYS A 250 94.91 21.61 -4.34
N HIS A 251 94.06 22.63 -4.44
CA HIS A 251 94.51 24.00 -4.64
C HIS A 251 95.26 24.55 -3.42
N LEU A 252 94.84 24.20 -2.20
CA LEU A 252 95.57 24.54 -0.98
C LEU A 252 96.93 23.86 -0.91
N ALA A 253 97.03 22.58 -1.31
CA ALA A 253 98.31 21.87 -1.37
C ALA A 253 99.27 22.49 -2.39
N GLU A 254 98.76 22.89 -3.56
CA GLU A 254 99.53 23.60 -4.59
C GLU A 254 100.00 24.98 -4.11
N LEU A 255 99.13 25.73 -3.44
CA LEU A 255 99.49 27.02 -2.84
C LEU A 255 100.59 26.86 -1.77
N ASN A 256 100.46 25.84 -0.91
CA ASN A 256 101.44 25.53 0.11
C ASN A 256 102.81 25.16 -0.51
N SER A 257 102.82 24.29 -1.52
CA SER A 257 104.05 23.93 -2.23
C SER A 257 104.70 25.14 -2.93
N ASN A 258 103.89 26.04 -3.52
CA ASN A 258 104.40 27.28 -4.09
C ASN A 258 105.01 28.21 -3.03
N LEU A 259 104.39 28.31 -1.85
CA LEU A 259 104.94 29.09 -0.73
C LEU A 259 106.25 28.48 -0.21
N GLU A 260 106.31 27.16 -0.04
CA GLU A 260 107.54 26.46 0.34
C GLU A 260 108.66 26.74 -0.66
N ARG A 261 108.39 26.68 -1.98
CA ARG A 261 109.35 27.03 -3.03
C ARG A 261 109.83 28.48 -2.95
N ILE A 262 108.94 29.44 -2.69
CA ILE A 262 109.31 30.85 -2.52
C ILE A 262 110.18 31.04 -1.26
N VAL A 263 109.85 30.35 -0.17
CA VAL A 263 110.66 30.39 1.07
C VAL A 263 112.05 29.80 0.82
N GLU A 264 112.16 28.68 0.10
CA GLU A 264 113.44 28.09 -0.30
C GLU A 264 114.25 29.03 -1.22
N GLU A 265 113.61 29.69 -2.19
CA GLU A 265 114.26 30.69 -3.05
C GLU A 265 114.78 31.90 -2.25
N MET A 266 114.07 32.34 -1.20
CA MET A 266 114.52 33.41 -0.31
C MET A 266 115.63 32.97 0.67
N GLN A 267 115.69 31.69 1.02
CA GLN A 267 116.71 31.12 1.91
C GLN A 267 117.97 30.66 1.15
N ALA A 268 117.92 30.57 -0.18
CA ALA A 268 119.10 30.31 -1.00
C ALA A 268 120.09 31.49 -0.88
N PRO A 269 121.32 31.27 -0.36
CA PRO A 269 122.27 32.35 -0.17
C PRO A 269 122.72 32.87 -1.53
N ASN A 270 122.43 34.14 -1.79
CA ASN A 270 122.91 34.94 -2.92
C ASN A 270 124.45 34.98 -2.91
N THR A 271 125.09 33.91 -3.41
CA THR A 271 126.54 33.69 -3.43
C THR A 271 127.10 33.70 -4.85
N ARG A 272 126.39 34.32 -5.79
CA ARG A 272 126.93 34.64 -7.11
C ARG A 272 126.69 36.12 -7.43
N SER A 273 127.80 36.85 -7.57
CA SER A 273 127.96 38.16 -8.23
C SER A 273 128.17 39.43 -7.39
N LEU A 274 128.89 39.37 -6.25
CA LEU A 274 129.46 40.59 -5.63
C LEU A 274 130.91 40.36 -5.12
N SER A 275 131.78 39.81 -5.98
CA SER A 275 133.23 39.72 -5.69
C SER A 275 134.13 39.99 -6.90
N THR A 276 133.59 40.62 -7.96
CA THR A 276 134.36 40.91 -9.19
C THR A 276 134.33 42.38 -9.59
N GLU A 277 133.92 43.31 -8.72
CA GLU A 277 133.75 44.71 -9.15
C GLU A 277 134.00 45.78 -8.07
N ILE A 278 134.86 45.53 -7.08
CA ILE A 278 135.41 46.58 -6.21
C ILE A 278 136.86 46.24 -5.87
N GLY A 279 137.81 46.78 -6.66
CA GLY A 279 139.25 46.56 -6.44
C GLY A 279 140.19 46.93 -7.60
N ARG A 280 139.68 47.48 -8.71
CA ARG A 280 140.47 48.12 -9.79
C ARG A 280 140.04 49.57 -9.97
N ALA A 281 140.51 50.46 -9.09
CA ALA A 281 140.57 51.91 -9.33
C ALA A 281 141.32 52.60 -8.18
N MET A 282 142.63 52.36 -8.07
CA MET A 282 143.68 53.08 -7.32
C MET A 282 144.88 52.13 -7.43
N ASP A 283 145.93 52.37 -8.20
CA ASP A 283 146.79 53.54 -8.16
C ASP A 283 147.71 53.49 -9.40
N THR A 284 147.46 54.40 -10.35
CA THR A 284 148.42 54.76 -11.41
C THR A 284 148.94 56.13 -11.02
N GLY A 285 150.19 56.24 -10.58
CA GLY A 285 150.71 57.56 -10.26
C GLY A 285 152.04 57.70 -9.51
N LYS A 286 153.11 56.99 -9.89
CA LYS A 286 154.51 57.47 -9.67
C LYS A 286 155.38 57.00 -10.84
N GLN A 287 155.67 57.87 -11.80
CA GLN A 287 156.84 58.77 -11.84
C GLN A 287 158.19 58.06 -12.02
N ASN A 288 158.77 58.25 -13.22
CA ASN A 288 160.09 58.86 -13.45
C ASN A 288 161.18 58.62 -12.38
N ARG A 289 162.26 57.92 -12.77
CA ARG A 289 163.63 58.49 -12.89
C ARG A 289 164.65 57.41 -13.29
N SER A 290 165.40 57.74 -14.33
CA SER A 290 166.71 57.22 -14.78
C SER A 290 166.80 55.78 -15.28
#